data_AF-A0A097AQ64-F1
#
_entry.id   AF-A0A097AQ64-F1
#
_cell.length_a   1.000
_cell.length_b   1.000
_cell.length_c   1.000
_cell.angle_alpha   90.00
_cell.angle_beta   90.00
_cell.angle_gamma   90.00
#
_symmetry.space_group_name_H-M   'P 1'
#
loop_
_entity.id
_entity.type
_entity.pdbx_description
1 polymer ?
#
loop_
_entity_poly.entity_id
_entity_poly.type
_entity_poly.pdbx_seq_one_letter_code
_entity_poly.pdbx_strand_id
1 'polypeptide(L)'
;MDHERRRIEYVKGWSEKRDLKFTEAESFYRIKSVKAGENSIWVYLVETMKMGYAYNIKSDVINYMGLGIRHSIQFVKVDGKWLIRRDWYYDPLDEDSAYIDATPAEILPIDIMSLST
;
A
#
# COMPACT_ATOMS: atom_id res chain seq x y z
N MET A 1 6.67 11.41 7.17
CA MET A 1 5.31 11.93 7.43
C MET A 1 4.62 12.38 6.15
N ASP A 2 5.29 13.09 5.23
CA ASP A 2 4.65 13.52 3.99
C ASP A 2 4.25 12.35 3.06
N HIS A 3 5.07 11.30 2.97
CA HIS A 3 4.76 10.09 2.20
C HIS A 3 3.50 9.38 2.73
N GLU A 4 3.41 9.21 4.05
CA GLU A 4 2.27 8.58 4.71
C GLU A 4 0.98 9.40 4.53
N ARG A 5 1.10 10.73 4.59
CA ARG A 5 -0.03 11.65 4.34
C ARG A 5 -0.55 11.50 2.91
N ARG A 6 0.34 11.51 1.91
CA ARG A 6 -0.05 11.40 0.48
C ARG A 6 -0.67 10.04 0.16
N ARG A 7 -0.18 8.95 0.75
CA ARG A 7 -0.84 7.63 0.66
C ARG A 7 -2.28 7.67 1.16
N ILE A 8 -2.50 8.29 2.34
CA ILE A 8 -3.84 8.41 2.92
C ILE A 8 -4.75 9.23 1.99
N GLU A 9 -4.25 10.33 1.43
CA GLU A 9 -4.99 11.17 0.48
C GLU A 9 -5.36 10.39 -0.78
N TYR A 10 -4.44 9.60 -1.34
CA TYR A 10 -4.71 8.73 -2.48
C TYR A 10 -5.81 7.71 -2.17
N VAL A 11 -5.69 6.98 -1.06
CA VAL A 11 -6.64 5.93 -0.65
C VAL A 11 -8.04 6.52 -0.42
N LYS A 12 -8.14 7.69 0.22
CA LYS A 12 -9.40 8.41 0.40
C LYS A 12 -10.00 8.87 -0.92
N GLY A 13 -9.21 9.53 -1.77
CA GLY A 13 -9.67 9.98 -3.09
C GLY A 13 -10.10 8.82 -3.99
N TRP A 14 -9.43 7.66 -3.89
CA TRP A 14 -9.83 6.45 -4.59
C TRP A 14 -11.19 5.91 -4.11
N SER A 15 -11.38 5.86 -2.79
CA SER A 15 -12.64 5.45 -2.15
C SER A 15 -13.81 6.35 -2.56
N GLU A 16 -13.63 7.68 -2.49
CA GLU A 16 -14.66 8.66 -2.84
C GLU A 16 -15.03 8.61 -4.33
N LYS A 17 -14.04 8.60 -5.23
CA LYS A 17 -14.28 8.64 -6.68
C LYS A 17 -14.94 7.39 -7.26
N ARG A 18 -14.89 6.27 -6.54
CA ARG A 18 -15.39 4.97 -7.01
C ARG A 18 -16.48 4.35 -6.14
N ASP A 19 -17.00 5.12 -5.19
CA ASP A 19 -18.05 4.68 -4.26
C ASP A 19 -17.76 3.29 -3.66
N LEU A 20 -16.58 3.17 -3.07
CA LEU A 20 -16.08 1.95 -2.44
C LEU A 20 -15.53 2.23 -1.05
N LYS A 21 -15.38 1.18 -0.25
CA LYS A 21 -14.79 1.24 1.09
C LYS A 21 -13.62 0.25 1.21
N PHE A 22 -12.55 0.66 1.86
CA PHE A 22 -11.51 -0.25 2.32
C PHE A 22 -11.98 -1.01 3.55
N THR A 23 -11.69 -2.30 3.60
CA THR A 23 -12.17 -3.20 4.67
C THR A 23 -11.04 -3.71 5.55
N GLU A 24 -9.84 -3.86 4.99
CA GLU A 24 -8.67 -4.37 5.68
C GLU A 24 -7.38 -3.86 5.03
N ALA A 25 -6.31 -3.83 5.83
CA ALA A 25 -4.95 -3.60 5.37
C ALA A 25 -3.98 -4.45 6.19
N GLU A 26 -3.14 -5.23 5.51
CA GLU A 26 -2.16 -6.13 6.12
C GLU A 26 -0.80 -5.92 5.48
N SER A 27 0.26 -5.81 6.28
CA SER A 27 1.63 -5.65 5.79
C SER A 27 2.50 -6.84 6.19
N PHE A 28 3.19 -7.41 5.19
CA PHE A 28 4.10 -8.53 5.36
C PHE A 28 5.52 -8.10 5.05
N TYR A 29 6.43 -8.24 6.00
CA TYR A 29 7.82 -7.80 5.84
C TYR A 29 8.75 -8.98 5.64
N ARG A 30 9.68 -8.85 4.67
CA ARG A 30 10.75 -9.82 4.43
C ARG A 30 12.09 -9.11 4.41
N ILE A 31 12.92 -9.40 5.42
CA ILE A 31 14.29 -8.91 5.48
C ILE A 31 15.10 -9.56 4.35
N LYS A 32 15.77 -8.73 3.56
CA LYS A 32 16.58 -9.14 2.41
C LYS A 32 18.07 -9.10 2.70
N SER A 33 18.51 -8.13 3.50
CA SER A 33 19.88 -8.10 3.98
C SER A 33 19.99 -7.27 5.24
N VAL A 34 21.00 -7.60 6.04
CA VAL A 34 21.41 -6.84 7.23
C VAL A 34 22.90 -6.57 7.09
N LYS A 35 23.30 -5.31 7.21
CA LYS A 35 24.70 -4.88 7.16
C LYS A 35 25.03 -4.14 8.44
N ALA A 36 25.94 -4.70 9.23
CA ALA A 36 26.47 -4.01 10.41
C ALA A 36 27.46 -2.93 9.98
N GLY A 37 27.34 -1.74 10.57
CA GLY A 37 28.38 -0.72 10.62
C GLY A 37 28.84 -0.53 12.06
N GLU A 38 29.76 0.41 12.27
CA GLU A 38 30.39 0.64 13.58
C GLU A 38 29.38 0.93 14.70
N ASN A 39 28.43 1.85 14.47
CA ASN A 39 27.40 2.27 15.45
C ASN A 39 25.97 2.18 14.90
N SER A 40 25.78 1.50 13.78
CA SER A 40 24.46 1.38 13.13
C SER A 40 24.30 0.07 12.40
N ILE A 41 23.07 -0.37 12.20
CA ILE A 41 22.74 -1.49 11.33
C ILE A 41 21.87 -0.98 10.19
N TRP A 42 22.22 -1.37 8.98
CA TRP A 42 21.41 -1.16 7.80
C TRP A 42 20.61 -2.41 7.48
N VAL A 43 19.30 -2.26 7.38
CA VAL A 43 18.38 -3.34 7.03
C VAL A 43 17.72 -2.98 5.71
N TYR A 44 17.90 -3.84 4.71
CA TYR A 44 17.10 -3.79 3.50
C TYR A 44 15.96 -4.79 3.63
N LEU A 45 14.72 -4.33 3.51
CA LEU A 45 13.54 -5.18 3.60
C LEU A 45 12.54 -4.86 2.49
N VAL A 46 11.69 -5.83 2.20
CA VAL A 46 10.55 -5.66 1.31
C VAL A 46 9.29 -5.79 2.13
N GLU A 47 8.42 -4.79 2.06
CA GLU A 47 7.05 -4.84 2.54
C GLU A 47 6.13 -5.23 1.38
N THR A 48 5.26 -6.20 1.62
CA THR A 48 4.10 -6.48 0.77
C THR A 48 2.86 -6.07 1.55
N MET A 49 2.19 -5.00 1.13
CA MET A 49 0.93 -4.56 1.73
C MET A 49 -0.25 -5.08 0.91
N LYS A 50 -1.18 -5.77 1.54
CA LYS A 50 -2.45 -6.23 0.97
C LYS A 50 -3.56 -5.34 1.52
N MET A 51 -4.44 -4.84 0.65
CA MET A 51 -5.62 -4.08 1.06
C MET A 51 -6.87 -4.67 0.44
N GLY A 52 -7.87 -4.91 1.29
CA GLY A 52 -9.20 -5.33 0.86
C GLY A 52 -10.12 -4.13 0.65
N TYR A 53 -10.97 -4.19 -0.36
CA TYR A 53 -11.97 -3.16 -0.64
C TYR A 53 -13.24 -3.75 -1.24
N ALA A 54 -14.37 -3.10 -0.99
CA ALA A 54 -15.68 -3.48 -1.52
C ALA A 54 -16.39 -2.25 -2.10
N TYR A 55 -17.01 -2.41 -3.25
CA TYR A 55 -17.89 -1.39 -3.81
C TYR A 55 -19.19 -1.34 -3.01
N ASN A 56 -19.72 -0.15 -2.76
CA ASN A 56 -20.94 -0.01 -1.96
C ASN A 56 -22.15 -0.70 -2.61
N ILE A 57 -22.23 -0.68 -3.96
CA ILE A 57 -23.26 -1.39 -4.73
C ILE A 57 -23.23 -2.92 -4.56
N LYS A 58 -22.08 -3.51 -4.18
CA LYS A 58 -21.88 -4.96 -4.01
C LYS A 58 -20.95 -5.25 -2.84
N SER A 59 -21.40 -4.84 -1.65
CA SER A 59 -20.57 -4.82 -0.44
C SER A 59 -20.23 -6.20 0.14
N ASP A 60 -20.88 -7.26 -0.36
CA ASP A 60 -20.64 -8.67 -0.03
C ASP A 60 -19.41 -9.26 -0.74
N VAL A 61 -18.91 -8.60 -1.79
CA VAL A 61 -17.72 -9.03 -2.53
C VAL A 61 -16.51 -8.19 -2.13
N ILE A 62 -15.52 -8.83 -1.51
CA ILE A 62 -14.24 -8.22 -1.19
C ILE A 62 -13.26 -8.45 -2.34
N ASN A 63 -12.77 -7.35 -2.90
CA ASN A 63 -11.66 -7.31 -3.84
C ASN A 63 -10.36 -7.04 -3.10
N TYR A 64 -9.23 -7.41 -3.69
CA TYR A 64 -7.92 -7.20 -3.08
C TYR A 64 -6.97 -6.52 -4.04
N MET A 65 -6.14 -5.63 -3.49
CA MET A 65 -4.96 -5.12 -4.18
C MET A 65 -3.70 -5.28 -3.32
N GLY A 66 -2.55 -5.29 -3.97
CA GLY A 66 -1.25 -5.47 -3.34
C GLY A 66 -0.27 -4.38 -3.74
N LEU A 67 0.58 -3.96 -2.80
CA LEU A 67 1.67 -3.01 -3.02
C LEU A 67 2.98 -3.62 -2.52
N GLY A 68 4.04 -3.43 -3.30
CA GLY A 68 5.38 -3.86 -2.93
C GLY A 68 6.28 -2.67 -2.68
N ILE A 69 6.67 -2.44 -1.42
CA ILE A 69 7.50 -1.33 -1.00
C ILE A 69 8.88 -1.86 -0.59
N ARG A 70 9.94 -1.18 -0.99
CA ARG A 70 11.33 -1.54 -0.68
C ARG A 70 11.90 -0.50 0.27
N HIS A 71 12.30 -0.94 1.46
CA HIS A 71 12.86 -0.07 2.48
C HIS A 71 14.35 -0.31 2.64
N SER A 72 15.09 0.77 2.78
CA SER A 72 16.44 0.79 3.34
C SER A 72 16.37 1.53 4.65
N ILE A 73 16.54 0.82 5.77
CA ILE A 73 16.36 1.37 7.12
C ILE A 73 17.70 1.38 7.83
N GLN A 74 18.08 2.53 8.38
CA GLN A 74 19.22 2.65 9.28
C GLN A 74 18.73 2.64 10.72
N PHE A 75 19.15 1.64 11.49
CA PHE A 75 18.96 1.56 12.93
C PHE A 75 20.22 2.01 13.66
N VAL A 76 20.04 2.72 14.78
CA VAL A 76 21.11 3.05 15.74
C VAL A 76 20.73 2.61 17.14
N LYS A 77 21.72 2.32 17.98
CA LYS A 77 21.48 1.90 19.36
C LYS A 77 21.65 3.10 20.29
N VAL A 78 20.60 3.47 21.00
CA VAL A 78 20.58 4.57 21.98
C VAL A 78 20.01 4.01 23.28
N ASP A 79 20.73 4.15 24.39
CA ASP A 79 20.34 3.64 25.71
C ASP A 79 19.87 2.17 25.70
N GLY A 80 20.60 1.34 24.96
CA GLY A 80 20.30 -0.09 24.82
C GLY A 80 19.19 -0.44 23.83
N LYS A 81 18.46 0.54 23.29
CA LYS A 81 17.33 0.35 22.36
C LYS A 81 17.72 0.62 20.92
N TRP A 82 17.21 -0.18 19.99
CA TRP A 82 17.32 0.09 18.56
C TRP A 82 16.26 1.12 18.15
N LEU A 83 16.71 2.22 17.57
CA LEU A 83 15.85 3.28 17.04
C LEU A 83 16.06 3.40 15.53
N ILE A 84 14.98 3.69 14.81
CA ILE A 84 15.05 4.05 13.39
C ILE A 84 15.65 5.45 13.31
N ARG A 85 16.85 5.56 12.75
CA ARG A 85 17.48 6.85 12.44
C ARG A 85 16.99 7.39 11.10
N ARG A 86 16.83 6.50 10.12
CA ARG A 86 16.42 6.83 8.74
C ARG A 86 15.67 5.65 8.15
N ASP A 87 14.65 5.96 7.35
CA ASP A 87 13.93 5.00 6.52
C ASP A 87 13.78 5.62 5.12
N TRP A 88 14.38 4.99 4.13
CA TRP A 88 14.22 5.37 2.73
C TRP A 88 13.40 4.31 2.03
N TYR A 89 12.27 4.73 1.49
CA TYR A 89 11.44 3.88 0.66
C TYR A 89 10.80 4.70 -0.46
N TYR A 90 10.46 3.98 -1.52
CA TYR A 90 9.60 4.49 -2.59
C TYR A 90 8.22 3.90 -2.40
N ASP A 91 7.21 4.75 -2.25
CA ASP A 91 5.82 4.33 -2.14
C ASP A 91 5.12 4.54 -3.49
N PRO A 92 4.63 3.48 -4.13
CA PRO A 92 3.96 3.58 -5.42
C PRO A 92 2.63 4.35 -5.38
N LEU A 93 2.06 4.61 -4.20
CA LEU A 93 0.88 5.48 -4.05
C LEU A 93 1.24 6.95 -3.75
N ASP A 94 2.53 7.25 -3.64
CA ASP A 94 3.04 8.58 -3.35
C ASP A 94 3.19 9.46 -4.60
N GLU A 95 3.53 8.83 -5.74
CA GLU A 95 3.52 9.48 -7.05
C GLU A 95 2.08 9.52 -7.61
N ASP A 96 1.72 10.62 -8.30
CA ASP A 96 0.44 10.79 -9.00
C ASP A 96 -0.85 10.83 -8.18
N SER A 97 -0.81 11.21 -6.89
CA SER A 97 -2.04 11.61 -6.16
C SER A 97 -2.80 12.78 -6.82
N ALA A 98 -2.15 13.53 -7.72
CA ALA A 98 -2.73 14.63 -8.49
C ALA A 98 -3.52 14.19 -9.74
N TYR A 99 -3.40 12.94 -10.19
CA TYR A 99 -4.06 12.45 -11.42
C TYR A 99 -4.94 11.22 -11.15
N ILE A 100 -5.99 11.40 -10.35
CA ILE A 100 -7.12 10.46 -10.35
C ILE A 100 -8.25 11.04 -11.21
N ASP A 101 -7.96 11.52 -12.42
CA ASP A 101 -8.99 11.75 -13.45
C ASP A 101 -9.08 10.51 -14.35
N ALA A 102 -9.09 9.34 -13.71
CA ALA A 102 -9.22 8.06 -14.35
C ALA A 102 -10.66 7.60 -14.20
N THR A 103 -11.42 7.64 -15.30
CA THR A 103 -12.74 7.01 -15.38
C THR A 103 -12.56 5.51 -15.13
N PRO A 104 -13.28 4.93 -14.14
CA PRO A 104 -13.27 3.48 -13.96
C PRO A 104 -13.69 2.79 -15.26
N ALA A 105 -13.09 1.64 -15.56
CA ALA A 105 -13.63 0.79 -16.63
C ALA A 105 -15.10 0.50 -16.32
N GLU A 106 -15.97 0.67 -17.31
CA GLU A 106 -17.39 0.38 -17.15
C GLU A 106 -17.54 -1.05 -16.63
N ILE A 107 -18.30 -1.21 -15.55
CA ILE A 107 -18.73 -2.54 -15.10
C ILE A 107 -19.65 -3.03 -16.20
N LEU A 108 -19.14 -3.89 -17.09
CA LEU A 108 -19.99 -4.56 -18.07
C LEU A 108 -21.14 -5.22 -17.29
N PRO A 109 -22.40 -5.06 -17.75
CA PRO A 109 -23.53 -5.71 -17.11
C PRO A 109 -23.21 -7.20 -16.95
N ILE A 110 -23.44 -7.72 -15.75
CA ILE A 110 -23.23 -9.13 -15.38
C ILE A 110 -24.00 -10.08 -16.32
N ASP A 111 -24.98 -9.57 -17.07
CA ASP A 111 -25.84 -10.33 -17.97
C ASP A 111 -25.15 -10.93 -19.21
N ILE A 112 -23.92 -10.55 -19.55
CA ILE A 112 -23.25 -11.09 -20.75
C ILE A 112 -22.57 -12.46 -20.49
N MET A 113 -22.51 -12.92 -19.23
CA MET A 113 -21.98 -14.27 -18.90
C MET A 113 -23.06 -15.35 -18.79
N SER A 114 -24.35 -15.04 -19.00
CA SER A 114 -25.44 -16.03 -19.00
C SER A 114 -25.80 -16.54 -20.40
N LEU A 115 -25.26 -15.95 -21.47
CA LEU A 115 -25.53 -16.35 -22.86
C LEU A 115 -24.40 -17.21 -23.43
N SER A 116 -24.12 -18.34 -22.77
CA SER A 116 -23.48 -19.49 -23.40
C SER A 116 -23.91 -20.76 -22.67
N THR A 117 -25.11 -21.24 -23.00
CA THR A 117 -25.49 -22.65 -22.84
C THR A 117 -25.94 -23.15 -24.19
#